data_AF-A0A523E8Q1-F1
#
_entry.id   AF-A0A523E8Q1-F1
#
_cell.length_a   1.000
_cell.length_b   1.000
_cell.length_c   1.000
_cell.angle_alpha   90.00
_cell.angle_beta   90.00
_cell.angle_gamma   90.00
#
_symmetry.space_group_name_H-M   'P 1'
#
loop_
_entity.id
_entity.type
_entity.pdbx_description
1 polymer ?
#
loop_
_entity_poly.entity_id
_entity_poly.type
_entity_poly.pdbx_seq_one_letter_code
_entity_poly.pdbx_strand_id
1 'polypeptide(L)'
;MTTARLKTLLLLTTCLHAVPYAWADEKDKSKLLTRSIYVPLELELCEHLHDAVLYQNEQVVSTLPSKRIFQFTYYPNLGRMEPVRTDVRVVGFRENGEEFVGRLAITPWGIFTANTKVELDLKAQLRRFRHKIDVRYRLRSLTLRCSDTCGREPALVAADARVPASP
;
A
#
# COMPACT_ATOMS: atom_id res chain seq x y z
N MET A 1 -16.17 -14.46 -81.32
CA MET A 1 -17.51 -15.06 -81.20
C MET A 1 -17.58 -15.80 -79.86
N THR A 2 -18.44 -15.32 -78.96
CA THR A 2 -19.28 -16.05 -77.96
C THR A 2 -18.90 -17.51 -77.64
N THR A 3 -18.81 -17.99 -76.39
CA THR A 3 -19.72 -17.85 -75.24
C THR A 3 -19.08 -18.31 -73.92
N ALA A 4 -19.58 -17.73 -72.84
CA ALA A 4 -19.40 -18.00 -71.42
C ALA A 4 -19.40 -19.48 -70.96
N ARG A 5 -18.79 -19.73 -69.79
CA ARG A 5 -19.52 -20.32 -68.64
C ARG A 5 -18.83 -20.08 -67.30
N LEU A 6 -19.58 -19.39 -66.45
CA LEU A 6 -19.47 -19.22 -65.01
C LEU A 6 -19.31 -20.57 -64.29
N LYS A 7 -18.33 -20.70 -63.37
CA LYS A 7 -18.42 -21.61 -62.22
C LYS A 7 -17.76 -20.99 -61.00
N THR A 8 -18.58 -20.25 -60.26
CA THR A 8 -18.41 -19.99 -58.83
C THR A 8 -18.51 -21.33 -58.10
N LEU A 9 -17.54 -21.65 -57.24
CA LEU A 9 -17.79 -22.55 -56.11
C LEU A 9 -16.80 -22.26 -54.98
N LEU A 10 -17.39 -21.83 -53.86
CA LEU A 10 -16.81 -21.60 -52.56
C LEU A 10 -15.87 -22.73 -52.13
N LEU A 11 -14.71 -22.37 -51.60
CA LEU A 11 -13.98 -23.17 -50.61
C LEU A 11 -13.42 -22.22 -49.54
N LEU A 12 -14.35 -21.66 -48.76
CA LEU A 12 -14.10 -21.05 -47.46
C LEU A 12 -14.24 -22.17 -46.42
N THR A 13 -13.27 -23.08 -46.39
CA THR A 13 -13.19 -24.14 -45.38
C THR A 13 -12.58 -23.58 -44.10
N THR A 14 -13.49 -23.18 -43.22
CA THR A 14 -13.41 -23.22 -41.75
C THR A 14 -12.11 -23.77 -41.13
N CYS A 15 -11.18 -22.89 -40.77
CA CYS A 15 -10.21 -23.13 -39.70
C CYS A 15 -10.82 -22.75 -38.33
N LEU A 16 -12.01 -23.24 -38.04
CA LEU A 16 -12.54 -23.31 -36.68
C LEU A 16 -12.45 -24.78 -36.27
N HIS A 17 -11.53 -25.10 -35.36
CA HIS A 17 -11.64 -26.13 -34.31
C HIS A 17 -10.24 -26.60 -33.89
N ALA A 18 -9.67 -25.86 -32.95
CA ALA A 18 -9.04 -26.39 -31.74
C ALA A 18 -8.35 -25.21 -31.05
N VAL A 19 -9.13 -24.24 -30.58
CA VAL A 19 -8.68 -23.52 -29.38
C VAL A 19 -8.99 -24.51 -28.27
N PRO A 20 -8.00 -25.20 -27.67
CA PRO A 20 -8.27 -25.80 -26.39
C PRO A 20 -8.66 -24.61 -25.53
N TYR A 21 -9.94 -24.52 -25.17
CA TYR A 21 -10.32 -23.84 -23.96
C TYR A 21 -9.54 -24.57 -22.88
N ALA A 22 -8.33 -24.11 -22.61
CA ALA A 22 -7.69 -24.31 -21.34
C ALA A 22 -8.64 -23.62 -20.37
N TRP A 23 -9.59 -24.38 -19.85
CA TRP A 23 -10.19 -24.09 -18.56
C TRP A 23 -9.01 -24.13 -17.62
N ALA A 24 -8.35 -22.97 -17.51
CA ALA A 24 -7.29 -22.75 -16.56
C ALA A 24 -7.94 -23.07 -15.22
N ASP A 25 -7.58 -24.24 -14.71
CA ASP A 25 -7.95 -24.78 -13.41
C ASP A 25 -7.98 -23.62 -12.42
N GLU A 26 -9.18 -23.09 -12.17
CA GLU A 26 -9.36 -21.91 -11.34
C GLU A 26 -9.20 -22.42 -9.92
N LYS A 27 -7.92 -22.60 -9.53
CA LYS A 27 -7.51 -23.19 -8.26
C LYS A 27 -8.43 -22.65 -7.18
N ASP A 28 -9.17 -23.56 -6.55
CA ASP A 28 -10.15 -23.25 -5.52
C ASP A 28 -9.56 -22.28 -4.49
N LYS A 29 -9.87 -20.98 -4.66
CA LYS A 29 -9.28 -19.90 -3.89
C LYS A 29 -9.73 -19.94 -2.43
N SER A 30 -10.78 -20.72 -2.13
CA SER A 30 -11.25 -20.94 -0.75
C SER A 30 -10.24 -21.71 0.11
N LYS A 31 -9.35 -22.49 -0.51
CA LYS A 31 -8.31 -23.27 0.19
C LYS A 31 -7.01 -22.49 0.41
N LEU A 32 -6.91 -21.28 -0.15
CA LEU A 32 -5.71 -20.46 -0.01
C LEU A 32 -5.74 -19.71 1.33
N LEU A 33 -4.63 -19.79 2.06
CA LEU A 33 -4.47 -19.09 3.33
C LEU A 33 -4.45 -17.56 3.12
N THR A 34 -5.12 -16.84 4.02
CA THR A 34 -5.00 -15.38 4.15
C THR A 34 -3.57 -15.01 4.53
N ARG A 35 -3.07 -13.90 4.00
CA ARG A 35 -1.67 -13.47 4.20
C ARG A 35 -1.60 -12.00 4.57
N SER A 36 -0.73 -11.62 5.50
CA SER A 36 -0.70 -10.24 6.00
C SER A 36 0.64 -9.55 5.77
N ILE A 37 0.57 -8.27 5.40
CA ILE A 37 1.69 -7.34 5.33
C ILE A 37 1.58 -6.37 6.50
N TYR A 38 2.67 -6.24 7.26
CA TYR A 38 2.77 -5.29 8.37
C TYR A 38 3.70 -4.14 8.00
N VAL A 39 3.20 -2.92 8.15
CA VAL A 39 3.92 -1.66 7.95
C VAL A 39 4.15 -0.99 9.31
N PRO A 40 5.30 -1.22 9.95
CA PRO A 40 5.65 -0.53 11.19
C PRO A 40 6.11 0.91 10.91
N LEU A 41 5.48 1.88 11.57
CA LEU A 41 5.79 3.30 11.51
C LEU A 41 6.09 3.85 12.90
N GLU A 42 7.06 4.74 12.99
CA GLU A 42 7.32 5.61 14.13
C GLU A 42 6.96 7.04 13.69
N LEU A 43 6.06 7.68 14.43
CA LEU A 43 5.60 9.03 14.16
C LEU A 43 6.16 9.96 15.21
N GLU A 44 6.90 10.95 14.76
CA GLU A 44 7.54 11.98 15.58
C GLU A 44 7.03 13.36 15.17
N LEU A 45 7.26 14.34 16.05
CA LEU A 45 6.97 15.74 15.81
C LEU A 45 8.27 16.51 15.64
N CYS A 46 8.27 17.57 14.84
CA CYS A 46 9.31 18.59 14.93
C CYS A 46 9.22 19.31 16.28
N GLU A 47 10.30 19.95 16.70
CA GLU A 47 10.41 20.66 17.98
C GLU A 47 9.34 21.75 18.21
N HIS A 48 8.84 22.37 17.15
CA HIS A 48 7.81 23.42 17.22
C HIS A 48 6.38 22.91 17.45
N LEU A 49 6.18 21.58 17.52
CA LEU A 49 4.87 20.95 17.70
C LEU A 49 4.84 20.15 19.00
N HIS A 50 3.79 20.35 19.78
CA HIS A 50 3.59 19.64 21.05
C HIS A 50 2.15 19.14 21.20
N ASP A 51 1.95 18.33 22.24
CA ASP A 51 0.67 17.75 22.66
C ASP A 51 -0.12 17.06 21.55
N ALA A 52 0.58 16.49 20.57
CA ALA A 52 -0.09 15.93 19.41
C ALA A 52 -0.68 14.55 19.69
N VAL A 53 -1.88 14.33 19.17
CA VAL A 53 -2.65 13.10 19.27
C VAL A 53 -2.87 12.53 17.86
N LEU A 54 -2.57 11.26 17.72
CA LEU A 54 -2.88 10.45 16.55
C LEU A 54 -4.32 9.95 16.64
N TYR A 55 -5.06 10.15 15.56
CA TYR A 55 -6.41 9.65 15.33
C TYR A 55 -6.45 8.70 14.14
N GLN A 56 -7.31 7.70 14.23
CA GLN A 56 -7.67 6.82 13.13
C GLN A 56 -9.18 6.68 13.14
N ASN A 57 -9.84 6.99 12.02
CA ASN A 57 -11.31 7.00 11.92
C ASN A 57 -12.00 7.79 13.06
N GLU A 58 -11.52 9.01 13.34
CA GLU A 58 -12.01 9.90 14.42
C GLU A 58 -11.84 9.37 15.85
N GLN A 59 -11.23 8.20 16.04
CA GLN A 59 -10.92 7.68 17.37
C GLN A 59 -9.51 8.06 17.77
N VAL A 60 -9.34 8.45 19.04
CA VAL A 60 -8.01 8.67 19.63
C VAL A 60 -7.27 7.35 19.68
N VAL A 61 -6.08 7.34 19.08
CA VAL A 61 -5.23 6.15 18.99
C VAL A 61 -4.11 6.25 20.01
N SER A 62 -3.32 7.33 20.00
CA SER A 62 -2.24 7.58 20.97
C SER A 62 -1.76 9.03 20.92
N THR A 63 -1.10 9.48 21.97
CA THR A 63 -0.25 10.69 21.95
C THR A 63 1.05 10.43 21.17
N LEU A 64 1.72 11.49 20.70
CA LEU A 64 2.99 11.42 19.97
C LEU A 64 4.18 11.85 20.86
N PRO A 65 5.41 11.35 20.60
CA PRO A 65 5.78 10.40 19.55
C PRO A 65 5.23 8.98 19.80
N SER A 66 4.97 8.21 18.73
CA SER A 66 4.43 6.85 18.89
C SER A 66 4.87 5.87 17.81
N LYS A 67 4.96 4.59 18.17
CA LYS A 67 5.18 3.47 17.24
C LYS A 67 3.87 2.74 16.98
N ARG A 68 3.57 2.50 15.70
CA ARG A 68 2.36 1.83 15.25
C ARG A 68 2.64 0.82 14.16
N ILE A 69 1.86 -0.25 14.13
CA ILE A 69 1.90 -1.26 13.08
C ILE A 69 0.58 -1.21 12.34
N PHE A 70 0.63 -0.93 11.05
CA PHE A 70 -0.51 -0.99 10.16
C PHE A 70 -0.52 -2.34 9.45
N GLN A 71 -1.62 -3.07 9.57
CA GLN A 71 -1.78 -4.40 8.98
C GLN A 71 -2.65 -4.32 7.73
N PHE A 72 -2.23 -5.04 6.70
CA PHE A 72 -2.94 -5.18 5.44
C PHE A 72 -3.02 -6.67 5.09
N THR A 73 -4.24 -7.21 5.04
CA THR A 73 -4.46 -8.64 4.85
C THR A 73 -5.00 -8.92 3.45
N TYR A 74 -4.32 -9.80 2.72
CA TYR A 74 -4.78 -10.33 1.45
C TYR A 74 -5.75 -11.49 1.68
N TYR A 75 -6.96 -11.36 1.13
CA TYR A 75 -8.03 -12.35 1.18
C TYR A 75 -8.13 -13.02 -0.20
N PRO A 76 -7.62 -14.25 -0.37
CA PRO A 76 -7.55 -14.90 -1.68
C PRO A 76 -8.91 -15.17 -2.31
N ASN A 77 -9.90 -15.51 -1.48
CA ASN A 77 -11.30 -15.70 -1.88
C ASN A 77 -11.93 -14.42 -2.46
N LEU A 78 -11.49 -13.24 -1.99
CA LEU A 78 -11.94 -11.94 -2.49
C LEU A 78 -11.00 -11.35 -3.55
N GLY A 79 -9.82 -11.96 -3.75
CA GLY A 79 -8.78 -11.48 -4.65
C GLY A 79 -8.23 -10.09 -4.30
N ARG A 80 -8.40 -9.60 -3.08
CA ARG A 80 -8.06 -8.21 -2.69
C ARG A 80 -7.41 -8.10 -1.31
N MET A 81 -6.81 -6.94 -1.05
CA MET A 81 -6.20 -6.61 0.23
C MET A 81 -7.11 -5.68 1.03
N GLU A 82 -7.23 -5.91 2.33
CA GLU A 82 -8.05 -5.13 3.24
C GLU A 82 -7.28 -4.77 4.54
N PRO A 83 -7.37 -3.51 5.02
CA PRO A 83 -7.93 -2.38 4.28
C PRO A 83 -7.09 -2.08 3.02
N VAL A 84 -7.64 -1.35 2.05
CA VAL A 84 -6.83 -0.87 0.90
C VAL A 84 -5.92 0.28 1.33
N ARG A 85 -6.39 1.08 2.29
CA ARG A 85 -5.77 2.30 2.80
C ARG A 85 -6.24 2.52 4.24
N THR A 86 -5.32 2.96 5.09
CA THR A 86 -5.62 3.45 6.43
C THR A 86 -5.30 4.93 6.47
N ASP A 87 -6.32 5.75 6.73
CA ASP A 87 -6.16 7.19 6.94
C ASP A 87 -5.95 7.48 8.42
N VAL A 88 -4.92 8.29 8.69
CA VAL A 88 -4.63 8.78 10.04
C VAL A 88 -4.51 10.29 10.03
N ARG A 89 -4.97 10.89 11.13
CA ARG A 89 -4.95 12.33 11.36
C ARG A 89 -4.16 12.59 12.63
N VAL A 90 -3.25 13.55 12.60
CA VAL A 90 -2.52 14.01 13.77
C VAL A 90 -2.96 15.42 14.07
N VAL A 91 -3.41 15.67 15.29
CA VAL A 91 -3.79 17.00 15.78
C VAL A 91 -2.88 17.37 16.93
N GLY A 92 -2.23 18.52 16.86
CA GLY A 92 -1.41 19.05 17.94
C GLY A 92 -1.40 20.56 17.93
N PHE A 93 -0.49 21.17 18.67
CA PHE A 93 -0.39 22.61 18.78
C PHE A 93 1.02 23.09 18.42
N ARG A 94 1.08 24.25 17.78
CA ARG A 94 2.30 25.02 17.55
C ARG A 94 2.68 25.78 18.82
N GLU A 95 3.92 26.25 18.91
CA GLU A 95 4.40 27.11 20.01
C GLU A 95 3.58 28.40 20.19
N ASN A 96 3.00 28.94 19.12
CA ASN A 96 2.12 30.12 19.17
C ASN A 96 0.69 29.79 19.64
N GLY A 97 0.40 28.52 19.97
CA GLY A 97 -0.91 28.03 20.39
C GLY A 97 -1.87 27.67 19.25
N GLU A 98 -1.48 27.84 17.99
CA GLU A 98 -2.34 27.48 16.85
C GLU A 98 -2.41 25.97 16.62
N GLU A 99 -3.60 25.47 16.27
CA GLU A 99 -3.80 24.06 15.95
C GLU A 99 -3.06 23.66 14.66
N PHE A 100 -2.35 22.54 14.73
CA PHE A 100 -1.73 21.86 13.61
C PHE A 100 -2.50 20.56 13.31
N VAL A 101 -2.83 20.35 12.03
CA VAL A 101 -3.47 19.11 11.56
C VAL A 101 -2.66 18.47 10.43
N GLY A 102 -2.00 17.36 10.75
CA GLY A 102 -1.34 16.48 9.79
C GLY A 102 -2.27 15.36 9.32
N ARG A 103 -2.21 15.00 8.04
CA ARG A 103 -2.95 13.85 7.49
C ARG A 103 -1.98 12.92 6.76
N LEU A 104 -2.08 11.63 7.03
CA LEU A 104 -1.31 10.60 6.35
C LEU A 104 -2.24 9.50 5.85
N ALA A 105 -1.92 8.96 4.69
CA ALA A 105 -2.53 7.75 4.16
C ALA A 105 -1.49 6.65 4.09
N ILE A 106 -1.80 5.50 4.68
CA ILE A 106 -0.88 4.37 4.78
C ILE A 106 -1.48 3.24 3.98
N THR A 107 -0.66 2.67 3.10
CA THR A 107 -1.04 1.60 2.19
C THR A 107 0.06 0.54 2.20
N PRO A 108 -0.20 -0.66 1.69
CA PRO A 108 0.82 -1.71 1.63
C PRO A 108 1.93 -1.40 0.60
N TRP A 109 1.76 -0.40 -0.27
CA TRP A 109 2.77 0.01 -1.27
C TRP A 109 3.38 1.39 -1.01
N GLY A 110 2.92 2.12 0.00
CA GLY A 110 3.42 3.47 0.25
C GLY A 110 2.78 4.18 1.41
N ILE A 111 3.47 5.20 1.89
CA ILE A 111 2.99 6.15 2.90
C ILE A 111 2.92 7.51 2.22
N PHE A 112 1.76 8.15 2.31
CA PHE A 112 1.47 9.39 1.60
C PHE A 112 1.15 10.48 2.62
N THR A 113 1.82 11.61 2.48
CA THR A 113 1.47 12.87 3.14
C THR A 113 0.94 13.84 2.08
N ALA A 114 0.54 15.05 2.47
CA ALA A 114 0.11 16.07 1.52
C ALA A 114 1.17 16.39 0.45
N ASN A 115 2.46 16.30 0.80
CA ASN A 115 3.56 16.79 -0.05
C ASN A 115 4.59 15.70 -0.41
N THR A 116 4.47 14.49 0.14
CA THR A 116 5.51 13.47 0.03
C THR A 116 4.92 12.08 -0.09
N LYS A 117 5.59 11.24 -0.89
CA LYS A 117 5.32 9.82 -1.00
C LYS A 117 6.57 9.04 -0.60
N VAL A 118 6.41 8.14 0.35
CA VAL A 118 7.42 7.15 0.73
C VAL A 118 7.02 5.83 0.09
N GLU A 119 7.78 5.38 -0.90
CA GLU A 119 7.48 4.13 -1.60
C GLU A 119 7.86 2.90 -0.76
N LEU A 120 7.00 1.89 -0.77
CA LEU A 120 7.25 0.59 -0.15
C LEU A 120 7.26 -0.47 -1.26
N ASP A 121 8.28 -1.33 -1.28
CA ASP A 121 8.40 -2.40 -2.28
C ASP A 121 7.40 -3.53 -2.00
N LEU A 122 6.15 -3.32 -2.41
CA LEU A 122 5.08 -4.32 -2.31
C LEU A 122 5.43 -5.59 -3.07
N LYS A 123 6.06 -5.47 -4.24
CA LYS A 123 6.43 -6.64 -5.05
C LYS A 123 7.41 -7.53 -4.29
N ALA A 124 8.39 -6.96 -3.58
CA ALA A 124 9.28 -7.73 -2.72
C ALA A 124 8.53 -8.44 -1.57
N GLN A 125 7.60 -7.77 -0.91
CA GLN A 125 6.82 -8.41 0.16
C GLN A 125 5.93 -9.55 -0.38
N LEU A 126 5.26 -9.34 -1.52
CA LEU A 126 4.45 -10.37 -2.17
C LEU A 126 5.29 -11.59 -2.59
N ARG A 127 6.54 -11.42 -3.03
CA ARG A 127 7.44 -12.55 -3.33
C ARG A 127 7.75 -13.39 -2.09
N ARG A 128 7.84 -12.78 -0.91
CA ARG A 128 8.10 -13.47 0.37
C ARG A 128 6.92 -14.32 0.83
N PHE A 129 5.70 -14.01 0.37
CA PHE A 129 4.53 -14.82 0.65
C PHE A 129 4.59 -16.25 0.09
N ARG A 130 5.51 -16.55 -0.83
CA ARG A 130 5.79 -17.93 -1.25
C ARG A 130 6.27 -18.83 -0.11
N HIS A 131 6.87 -18.23 0.92
CA HIS A 131 7.50 -18.96 2.03
C HIS A 131 6.98 -18.56 3.41
N LYS A 132 6.13 -17.52 3.50
CA LYS A 132 5.63 -16.97 4.76
C LYS A 132 4.16 -16.59 4.63
N ILE A 133 3.38 -16.82 5.68
CA ILE A 133 2.00 -16.31 5.76
C ILE A 133 2.01 -14.81 6.01
N ASP A 134 2.97 -14.37 6.85
CA ASP A 134 3.06 -12.99 7.32
C ASP A 134 4.42 -12.38 6.98
N VAL A 135 4.40 -11.12 6.53
CA VAL A 135 5.60 -10.37 6.15
C VAL A 135 5.57 -8.97 6.75
N ARG A 136 6.74 -8.49 7.17
CA ARG A 136 6.89 -7.19 7.82
C ARG A 136 7.92 -6.34 7.07
N TYR A 137 7.59 -5.08 6.82
CA TYR A 137 8.54 -4.06 6.37
C TYR A 137 9.51 -3.67 7.48
N ARG A 138 10.61 -3.01 7.13
CA ARG A 138 11.45 -2.34 8.13
C ARG A 138 10.68 -1.16 8.74
N LEU A 139 10.98 -0.84 10.00
CA LEU A 139 10.45 0.35 10.68
C LEU A 139 10.80 1.60 9.87
N ARG A 140 9.81 2.47 9.68
CA ARG A 140 10.01 3.79 9.07
C ARG A 140 9.67 4.86 10.09
N SER A 141 10.63 5.74 10.36
CA SER A 141 10.43 6.90 11.22
C SER A 141 10.06 8.11 10.35
N LEU A 142 8.96 8.77 10.71
CA LEU A 142 8.40 9.92 10.01
C LEU A 142 8.25 11.08 11.00
N THR A 143 8.94 12.18 10.70
CA THR A 143 8.81 13.42 11.48
C THR A 143 7.79 14.34 10.81
N LEU A 144 6.72 14.67 11.52
CA LEU A 144 5.72 15.65 11.10
C LEU A 144 6.23 17.06 11.37
N ARG A 145 6.30 17.88 10.33
CA ARG A 145 6.87 19.24 10.37
C ARG A 145 5.78 20.29 10.20
N CYS A 146 5.84 21.37 10.98
CA CYS A 146 5.06 22.57 10.72
C CYS A 146 5.69 23.34 9.54
N SER A 147 4.95 23.51 8.44
CA SER A 147 5.45 24.17 7.21
C SER A 147 5.97 25.58 7.43
N ASP A 148 5.46 26.24 8.47
CA ASP A 148 5.63 27.67 8.71
C ASP A 148 7.01 27.97 9.31
N THR A 149 7.47 27.13 10.24
CA THR A 149 8.76 27.29 10.95
C THR A 149 9.86 26.37 10.43
N CYS A 150 9.53 25.13 10.02
CA CYS A 150 10.54 24.16 9.54
C CYS A 150 10.92 24.35 8.06
N GLY A 151 10.30 25.30 7.36
CA GLY A 151 10.41 25.42 5.91
C GLY A 151 9.70 24.29 5.15
N ARG A 152 9.68 24.39 3.81
CA ARG A 152 9.05 23.39 2.91
C ARG A 152 9.95 22.20 2.59
N GLU A 153 11.03 21.98 3.33
CA GLU A 153 11.89 20.83 3.06
C GLU A 153 11.11 19.53 3.31
N PRO A 154 11.17 18.57 2.36
CA PRO A 154 10.46 17.31 2.50
C PRO A 154 10.88 16.63 3.81
N ALA A 155 9.90 16.03 4.50
CA ALA A 155 10.19 15.25 5.70
C ALA A 155 11.23 14.17 5.35
N LEU A 156 12.46 14.35 5.84
CA LEU A 156 13.51 13.36 5.69
C LEU A 156 13.07 12.10 6.43
N VAL A 157 12.67 11.09 5.67
CA VAL A 157 12.44 9.73 6.19
C VAL A 157 13.81 9.19 6.56
N ALA A 158 14.18 9.30 7.84
CA ALA A 158 15.35 8.61 8.34
C ALA A 158 15.09 7.11 8.24
N ALA A 159 15.71 6.48 7.24
CA ALA A 159 15.67 5.05 7.04
C ALA A 159 16.65 4.31 7.97
N ASP A 160 16.84 4.74 9.22
CA ASP A 160 17.67 4.03 10.18
C ASP A 160 17.28 4.38 11.61
N ALA A 161 16.25 3.68 12.11
CA ALA A 161 16.22 3.39 13.54
C ALA A 161 17.28 2.31 13.78
N ARG A 162 18.39 2.71 14.41
CA ARG A 162 19.42 1.84 14.99
C ARG A 162 18.74 0.65 15.69
N VAL A 163 18.77 -0.52 15.06
CA VAL A 163 18.49 -1.79 15.73
C VAL A 163 19.84 -2.46 15.89
N PRO A 164 20.33 -2.72 17.12
CA PRO A 164 21.48 -3.59 17.28
C PRO A 164 21.10 -4.93 16.67
N ALA A 165 21.98 -5.47 15.83
CA ALA A 165 21.87 -6.82 15.33
C ALA A 165 21.56 -7.73 16.53
N SER A 166 20.36 -8.29 16.59
CA SER A 166 20.07 -9.35 17.55
C SER A 166 20.83 -10.59 17.07
N PRO A 167 21.42 -11.36 18.01
CA PRO A 167 22.38 -12.43 17.72
C PRO A 167 21.83 -13.55 16.84
#